data_AF-A0A5M4AVK1-F1
#
_entry.id   AF-A0A5M4AVK1-F1
#
_cell.length_a   1.000
_cell.length_b   1.000
_cell.length_c   1.000
_cell.angle_alpha   90.00
_cell.angle_beta   90.00
_cell.angle_gamma   90.00
#
_symmetry.space_group_name_H-M   'P 1'
#
loop_
_entity.id
_entity.type
_entity.pdbx_description
1 polymer ?
#
loop_
_entity_poly.entity_id
_entity_poly.type
_entity_poly.pdbx_seq_one_letter_code
_entity_poly.pdbx_strand_id
1 'polypeptide(L)'
;MYFVTICTSGKRCYLGHYHNPEQLFPTGILARNYWLEIPNHFPFVKLDAFVIMPNHVHGIVIIDKPESNVKPLQSRDAINRVSTGLHTVNTADRTGGATRSHNPMLHDNLSRIIRWYKGRVTFEIRKTNPQFAWQSRFHDHIIRDREEYHGTRQYIIDNPQQWMKDPLREAFKS
;
A
#
# COMPACT_ATOMS: atom_id res chain seq x y z
N MET A 1 1.32 -13.94 2.30
CA MET A 1 0.34 -12.96 1.78
C MET A 1 0.28 -11.82 2.78
N TYR A 2 -0.12 -10.61 2.39
CA TYR A 2 -0.18 -9.46 3.29
C TYR A 2 -1.58 -8.89 3.35
N PHE A 3 -2.12 -8.72 4.54
CA PHE A 3 -3.20 -7.79 4.79
C PHE A 3 -2.62 -6.39 4.96
N VAL A 4 -3.20 -5.39 4.31
CA VAL A 4 -2.78 -3.99 4.46
C VAL A 4 -3.94 -3.06 4.75
N THR A 5 -3.64 -2.00 5.51
CA THR A 5 -4.54 -0.89 5.81
C THR A 5 -3.84 0.43 5.52
N ILE A 6 -4.43 1.24 4.65
CA ILE A 6 -3.90 2.54 4.22
C ILE A 6 -4.91 3.63 4.56
N CYS A 7 -4.64 4.39 5.62
CA CYS A 7 -5.54 5.45 6.09
C CYS A 7 -5.23 6.80 5.44
N THR A 8 -6.27 7.59 5.21
CA THR A 8 -6.15 9.01 4.89
C THR A 8 -5.64 9.79 6.11
N SER A 9 -4.99 10.93 5.87
CA SER A 9 -4.49 11.79 6.94
C SER A 9 -5.63 12.27 7.84
N GLY A 10 -5.42 12.21 9.15
CA GLY A 10 -6.44 12.51 10.16
C GLY A 10 -7.69 11.61 10.09
N LYS A 11 -7.64 10.49 9.35
CA LYS A 11 -8.80 9.62 9.06
C LYS A 11 -9.99 10.41 8.45
N ARG A 12 -9.68 11.46 7.69
CA ARG A 12 -10.68 12.28 6.96
C ARG A 12 -11.34 11.47 5.85
N CYS A 13 -12.65 11.63 5.69
CA CYS A 13 -13.42 10.91 4.67
C CYS A 13 -13.20 11.50 3.27
N TYR A 14 -12.02 11.30 2.70
CA TYR A 14 -11.69 11.79 1.36
C TYR A 14 -12.17 10.87 0.25
N LEU A 15 -12.50 9.60 0.54
CA LEU A 15 -12.74 8.57 -0.48
C LEU A 15 -14.23 8.25 -0.64
N GLY A 16 -15.08 8.56 0.35
CA GLY A 16 -16.50 8.24 0.29
C GLY A 16 -17.30 8.89 1.40
N HIS A 17 -18.61 8.64 1.39
CA HIS A 17 -19.56 9.22 2.35
C HIS A 17 -19.47 8.54 3.72
N TYR A 18 -19.41 9.34 4.78
CA TYR A 18 -19.32 8.83 6.15
C TYR A 18 -20.56 8.02 6.57
N HIS A 19 -21.76 8.44 6.20
CA HIS A 19 -23.00 7.73 6.57
C HIS A 19 -23.40 6.65 5.56
N ASN A 20 -22.74 6.58 4.40
CA ASN A 20 -23.00 5.61 3.36
C ASN A 20 -21.65 5.14 2.76
N PRO A 21 -20.92 4.24 3.46
CA PRO A 21 -19.54 3.92 3.14
C PRO A 21 -19.36 3.27 1.75
N GLU A 22 -20.41 2.67 1.21
CA GLU A 22 -20.41 2.11 -0.15
C GLU A 22 -20.44 3.19 -1.24
N GLN A 23 -20.92 4.40 -0.90
CA GLN A 23 -20.98 5.51 -1.83
C GLN A 23 -19.63 6.25 -1.85
N LEU A 24 -18.81 5.90 -2.84
CA LEU A 24 -17.51 6.52 -3.06
C LEU A 24 -17.64 7.89 -3.73
N PHE A 25 -16.76 8.81 -3.33
CA PHE A 25 -16.49 10.02 -4.08
C PHE A 25 -15.67 9.71 -5.34
N PRO A 26 -15.56 10.65 -6.30
CA PRO A 26 -14.66 10.49 -7.46
C PRO A 26 -13.22 10.12 -7.06
N THR A 27 -12.76 10.65 -5.94
CA THR A 27 -11.47 10.33 -5.31
C THR A 27 -11.37 8.88 -4.82
N GLY A 28 -12.44 8.30 -4.27
CA GLY A 28 -12.50 6.88 -3.92
C GLY A 28 -12.53 5.97 -5.14
N ILE A 29 -13.18 6.40 -6.22
CA ILE A 29 -13.15 5.69 -7.51
C ILE A 29 -11.72 5.69 -8.08
N LEU A 30 -11.01 6.82 -8.02
CA LEU A 30 -9.59 6.86 -8.41
C LEU A 30 -8.73 5.92 -7.54
N ALA A 31 -8.94 5.91 -6.23
CA ALA A 31 -8.24 4.99 -5.33
C ALA A 31 -8.50 3.51 -5.72
N ARG A 32 -9.76 3.14 -6.01
CA ARG A 32 -10.13 1.82 -6.51
C ARG A 32 -9.41 1.47 -7.81
N ASN A 33 -9.43 2.36 -8.79
CA ASN A 33 -8.85 2.10 -10.11
C ASN A 33 -7.34 1.86 -10.00
N TYR A 34 -6.63 2.72 -9.26
CA TYR A 34 -5.18 2.55 -9.06
C TYR A 34 -4.81 1.36 -8.18
N TRP A 35 -5.71 0.92 -7.29
CA TRP A 35 -5.53 -0.33 -6.57
C TRP A 35 -5.52 -1.50 -7.56
N LEU A 36 -6.51 -1.57 -8.45
CA LEU A 36 -6.63 -2.59 -9.49
C LEU A 36 -5.50 -2.54 -10.53
N GLU A 37 -4.84 -1.40 -10.70
CA GLU A 37 -3.67 -1.26 -11.59
C GLU A 37 -2.36 -1.80 -11.00
N ILE A 38 -2.31 -2.12 -9.69
CA ILE A 38 -1.08 -2.61 -9.04
C ILE A 38 -0.42 -3.78 -9.81
N PRO A 39 -1.14 -4.84 -10.23
CA PRO A 39 -0.53 -5.97 -10.95
C PRO A 39 0.07 -5.57 -12.30
N ASN A 40 -0.45 -4.53 -12.96
CA ASN A 40 0.08 -4.06 -14.23
C ASN A 40 1.46 -3.39 -14.06
N HIS A 41 1.71 -2.77 -12.91
CA HIS A 41 3.01 -2.18 -12.58
C HIS A 41 3.95 -3.15 -11.86
N PHE A 42 3.40 -4.12 -11.14
CA PHE A 42 4.14 -5.12 -10.41
C PHE A 42 3.62 -6.51 -10.80
N PRO A 43 4.10 -7.09 -11.91
CA PRO A 43 3.57 -8.36 -12.44
C PRO A 43 3.70 -9.57 -11.50
N PHE A 44 4.59 -9.48 -10.51
CA PHE A 44 4.75 -10.47 -9.43
C PHE A 44 3.73 -10.29 -8.28
N VAL A 45 2.75 -9.40 -8.44
CA VAL A 45 1.71 -9.11 -7.44
C VAL A 45 0.37 -9.61 -7.93
N LYS A 46 -0.33 -10.34 -7.07
CA LYS A 46 -1.76 -10.66 -7.22
C LYS A 46 -2.53 -9.95 -6.12
N LEU A 47 -3.75 -9.54 -6.43
CA LEU A 47 -4.68 -8.93 -5.48
C LEU A 47 -5.79 -9.92 -5.16
N ASP A 48 -6.25 -9.90 -3.91
CA ASP A 48 -7.46 -10.60 -3.49
C ASP A 48 -8.44 -9.55 -2.92
N ALA A 49 -9.29 -9.93 -1.95
CA ALA A 49 -10.27 -9.05 -1.35
C ALA A 49 -9.65 -7.72 -0.92
N PHE A 50 -10.34 -6.65 -1.28
CA PHE A 50 -10.03 -5.29 -0.88
C PHE A 50 -11.32 -4.49 -0.80
N VAL A 51 -11.28 -3.39 -0.04
CA VAL A 51 -12.39 -2.46 0.10
C VAL A 51 -11.85 -1.04 0.20
N ILE A 52 -12.52 -0.11 -0.51
CA ILE A 52 -12.31 1.32 -0.34
C ILE A 52 -13.37 1.80 0.64
N MET A 53 -12.94 2.26 1.80
CA MET A 53 -13.79 2.85 2.82
C MET A 53 -13.67 4.38 2.77
N PRO A 54 -14.60 5.13 3.39
CA PRO A 54 -14.58 6.59 3.33
C PRO A 54 -13.24 7.25 3.64
N ASN A 55 -12.47 6.69 4.58
CA ASN A 55 -11.20 7.25 5.06
C ASN A 55 -10.01 6.29 5.00
N HIS A 56 -10.16 5.08 4.48
CA HIS A 56 -9.06 4.12 4.42
C HIS A 56 -9.29 3.08 3.33
N VAL A 57 -8.25 2.28 3.08
CA VAL A 57 -8.29 1.14 2.17
C VAL A 57 -7.79 -0.07 2.92
N HIS A 58 -8.54 -1.16 2.85
CA HIS A 58 -8.10 -2.48 3.28
C HIS A 58 -7.87 -3.37 2.05
N GLY A 59 -6.87 -4.24 2.08
CA GLY A 59 -6.70 -5.21 1.00
C GLY A 59 -5.71 -6.32 1.30
N ILE A 60 -5.86 -7.42 0.57
CA ILE A 60 -4.91 -8.53 0.57
C ILE A 60 -4.01 -8.42 -0.67
N VAL A 61 -2.71 -8.37 -0.43
CA VAL A 61 -1.66 -8.31 -1.45
C VAL A 61 -0.84 -9.60 -1.39
N ILE A 62 -0.77 -10.31 -2.51
CA ILE A 62 -0.02 -11.55 -2.66
C ILE A 62 1.22 -11.22 -3.50
N ILE A 63 2.41 -11.44 -2.93
CA ILE A 63 3.69 -11.22 -3.61
C ILE A 63 4.23 -12.60 -3.99
N ASP A 64 4.21 -12.89 -5.28
CA ASP A 64 4.60 -14.16 -5.90
C ASP A 64 5.81 -13.90 -6.79
N LYS A 65 6.98 -13.75 -6.16
CA LYS A 65 8.23 -13.54 -6.89
C LYS A 65 8.77 -14.89 -7.36
N PRO A 66 9.12 -15.03 -8.66
CA PRO A 66 9.96 -16.15 -9.07
C PRO A 66 11.29 -16.06 -8.31
N GLU A 67 11.75 -17.18 -7.76
CA GLU A 67 13.06 -17.28 -7.11
C GLU A 67 14.18 -16.98 -8.12
N SER A 68 14.58 -15.71 -8.22
CA SER A 68 15.72 -15.33 -9.04
C SER A 68 17.00 -15.47 -8.22
N ASN A 69 17.83 -16.46 -8.55
CA ASN A 69 19.24 -16.60 -8.14
C ASN A 69 20.13 -15.47 -8.75
N VAL A 70 19.68 -14.22 -8.68
CA VAL A 70 20.35 -13.08 -9.31
C VAL A 70 20.60 -12.03 -8.24
N LYS A 71 21.89 -11.73 -8.02
CA LYS A 71 22.35 -10.60 -7.21
C LYS A 71 21.55 -9.34 -7.58
N PRO A 72 21.20 -8.47 -6.63
CA PRO A 72 20.36 -7.32 -6.93
C PRO A 72 21.08 -6.40 -7.92
N LEU A 73 20.74 -6.51 -9.20
CA LEU A 73 20.99 -5.43 -10.13
C LEU A 73 20.15 -4.26 -9.64
N GLN A 74 20.82 -3.14 -9.42
CA GLN A 74 20.18 -1.85 -9.16
C GLN A 74 19.16 -1.60 -10.27
N SER A 75 17.87 -1.83 -9.99
CA SER A 75 16.79 -1.33 -10.84
C SER A 75 16.80 0.18 -10.72
N ARG A 76 17.56 0.80 -11.62
CA ARG A 76 17.19 2.07 -12.21
C ARG A 76 15.82 1.88 -12.83
N ASP A 77 14.80 2.52 -12.28
CA ASP A 77 13.70 3.03 -13.10
C ASP A 77 13.13 4.30 -12.46
N ALA A 78 13.07 5.31 -13.31
CA ALA A 78 13.02 6.72 -13.00
C ALA A 78 11.58 7.23 -12.92
N ILE A 79 11.25 7.99 -11.87
CA ILE A 79 10.10 8.92 -11.87
C ILE A 79 10.51 10.34 -11.47
N ASN A 80 11.76 10.59 -11.05
CA ASN A 80 12.24 11.95 -10.80
C ASN A 80 12.91 12.52 -12.05
N ARG A 81 12.25 13.48 -12.70
CA ARG A 81 12.87 14.42 -13.65
C ARG A 81 13.81 15.39 -12.94
N VAL A 82 14.91 14.88 -12.40
CA VAL A 82 16.03 15.73 -11.97
C VAL A 82 17.31 15.02 -12.41
N SER A 83 18.07 15.66 -13.30
CA SER A 83 19.41 15.21 -13.66
C SER A 83 20.30 15.33 -12.43
N THR A 84 20.87 14.21 -11.96
CA THR A 84 22.02 14.24 -11.06
C THR A 84 23.17 13.51 -11.72
N GLY A 85 24.26 14.25 -11.85
CA GLY A 85 25.45 13.88 -12.61
C GLY A 85 26.11 12.60 -12.10
N LEU A 86 26.80 11.97 -13.03
CA LEU A 86 27.66 10.81 -12.85
C LEU A 86 28.76 11.15 -11.82
N HIS A 87 28.72 10.54 -10.63
CA HIS A 87 29.89 10.49 -9.74
C HIS A 87 30.26 9.04 -9.47
N THR A 88 31.36 8.65 -10.11
CA THR A 88 32.14 7.44 -9.85
C THR A 88 32.73 7.51 -8.45
N VAL A 89 32.40 6.57 -7.58
CA VAL A 89 33.22 6.28 -6.39
C VAL A 89 33.29 4.77 -6.18
N ASN A 90 34.45 4.21 -6.54
CA ASN A 90 34.94 2.95 -5.99
C ASN A 90 35.51 3.23 -4.60
N THR A 91 35.04 2.54 -3.56
CA THR A 91 35.91 2.12 -2.45
C THR A 91 35.30 0.93 -1.72
N ALA A 92 36.21 0.07 -1.29
CA ALA A 92 36.02 -1.26 -0.77
C ALA A 92 35.51 -1.29 0.69
N ASP A 93 34.94 -2.44 1.03
CA ASP A 93 35.10 -3.17 2.30
C ASP A 93 34.79 -2.44 3.62
N ARG A 94 33.60 -2.71 4.17
CA ARG A 94 33.39 -2.86 5.62
C ARG A 94 32.35 -3.92 5.92
N THR A 95 32.83 -4.99 6.56
CA THR A 95 32.10 -6.04 7.26
C THR A 95 31.32 -5.47 8.46
N GLY A 96 30.12 -6.02 8.73
CA GLY A 96 29.45 -5.87 10.02
C GLY A 96 27.95 -6.16 9.99
N GLY A 97 27.51 -7.18 10.76
CA GLY A 97 26.11 -7.35 11.15
C GLY A 97 25.62 -8.79 11.25
N ALA A 98 25.84 -9.42 12.41
CA ALA A 98 25.23 -10.69 12.77
C ALA A 98 23.71 -10.54 12.98
N THR A 99 22.90 -11.18 12.13
CA THR A 99 21.51 -11.63 12.39
C THR A 99 21.03 -12.44 11.20
N ARG A 100 21.48 -13.70 11.10
CA ARG A 100 21.07 -14.66 10.06
C ARG A 100 19.63 -15.21 10.27
N SER A 101 18.66 -14.37 10.63
CA SER A 101 17.26 -14.84 10.82
C SER A 101 16.16 -13.81 10.54
N HIS A 102 16.47 -12.62 10.06
CA HIS A 102 15.46 -11.64 9.62
C HIS A 102 15.83 -11.16 8.22
N ASN A 103 15.35 -11.85 7.19
CA ASN A 103 15.63 -11.45 5.81
C ASN A 103 14.83 -10.17 5.48
N PRO A 104 15.46 -8.97 5.42
CA PRO A 104 14.74 -7.69 5.26
C PRO A 104 14.17 -7.52 3.85
N MET A 105 14.62 -8.35 2.89
CA MET A 105 14.33 -8.21 1.46
C MET A 105 12.88 -8.50 1.06
N LEU A 106 12.07 -9.13 1.93
CA LEU A 106 10.64 -9.35 1.67
C LEU A 106 9.82 -8.07 1.91
N HIS A 107 10.20 -7.27 2.91
CA HIS A 107 9.50 -6.03 3.29
C HIS A 107 9.71 -4.88 2.29
N ASP A 108 10.81 -4.91 1.53
CA ASP A 108 11.13 -3.93 0.49
C ASP A 108 10.09 -3.89 -0.63
N ASN A 109 9.41 -5.01 -0.91
CA ASN A 109 8.49 -5.09 -2.04
C ASN A 109 7.12 -4.51 -1.70
N LEU A 110 6.55 -4.88 -0.55
CA LEU A 110 5.27 -4.32 -0.12
C LEU A 110 5.37 -2.80 0.05
N SER A 111 6.40 -2.34 0.74
CA SER A 111 6.64 -0.90 0.94
C SER A 111 6.76 -0.14 -0.39
N ARG A 112 7.42 -0.73 -1.39
CA ARG A 112 7.54 -0.13 -2.74
C ARG A 112 6.20 -0.08 -3.48
N ILE A 113 5.41 -1.15 -3.41
CA ILE A 113 4.07 -1.22 -4.01
C ILE A 113 3.16 -0.16 -3.37
N ILE A 114 3.10 -0.11 -2.04
CA ILE A 114 2.26 0.86 -1.32
C ILE A 114 2.74 2.29 -1.55
N ARG A 115 4.05 2.53 -1.65
CA ARG A 115 4.59 3.84 -2.02
C ARG A 115 4.13 4.29 -3.40
N TRP A 116 4.22 3.40 -4.40
CA TRP A 116 3.72 3.70 -5.75
C TRP A 116 2.23 4.01 -5.73
N TYR A 117 1.41 3.15 -5.10
CA TYR A 117 -0.03 3.32 -5.01
C TYR A 117 -0.41 4.66 -4.35
N LYS A 118 0.16 4.96 -3.17
CA LYS A 118 -0.10 6.22 -2.46
C LYS A 118 0.34 7.43 -3.29
N GLY A 119 1.49 7.34 -3.96
CA GLY A 119 2.00 8.40 -4.82
C GLY A 119 1.09 8.67 -6.02
N ARG A 120 0.68 7.61 -6.74
CA ARG A 120 -0.18 7.71 -7.92
C ARG A 120 -1.56 8.26 -7.57
N VAL A 121 -2.19 7.73 -6.52
CA VAL A 121 -3.49 8.24 -6.05
C VAL A 121 -3.39 9.69 -5.57
N THR A 122 -2.33 10.05 -4.85
CA THR A 122 -2.12 11.43 -4.40
C THR A 122 -1.98 12.39 -5.58
N PHE A 123 -1.17 12.02 -6.59
CA PHE A 123 -0.96 12.83 -7.79
C PHE A 123 -2.27 13.13 -8.51
N GLU A 124 -3.14 12.13 -8.66
CA GLU A 124 -4.39 12.27 -9.39
C GLU A 124 -5.46 13.01 -8.58
N ILE A 125 -5.64 12.66 -7.31
CA ILE A 125 -6.64 13.31 -6.45
C ILE A 125 -6.30 14.78 -6.24
N ARG A 126 -5.01 15.14 -6.07
CA ARG A 126 -4.63 16.53 -5.78
C ARG A 126 -4.88 17.50 -6.93
N LYS A 127 -5.16 17.01 -8.15
CA LYS A 127 -5.62 17.85 -9.25
C LYS A 127 -6.95 18.54 -8.94
N THR A 128 -7.81 17.92 -8.12
CA THR A 128 -9.12 18.47 -7.74
C THR A 128 -9.29 18.67 -6.23
N ASN A 129 -8.49 17.98 -5.40
CA ASN A 129 -8.55 18.05 -3.95
C ASN A 129 -7.14 18.22 -3.34
N PRO A 130 -6.58 19.44 -3.33
CA PRO A 130 -5.17 19.68 -2.96
C PRO A 130 -4.79 19.27 -1.53
N GLN A 131 -5.75 19.33 -0.60
CA GLN A 131 -5.63 18.95 0.80
C GLN A 131 -5.56 17.43 1.03
N PHE A 132 -5.78 16.61 0.00
CA PHE A 132 -5.69 15.17 0.12
C PHE A 132 -4.29 14.74 0.57
N ALA A 133 -4.27 13.86 1.57
CA ALA A 133 -3.06 13.23 2.05
C ALA A 133 -3.41 11.87 2.65
N TRP A 134 -2.46 10.94 2.57
CA TRP A 134 -2.46 9.72 3.35
C TRP A 134 -1.78 9.94 4.71
N GLN A 135 -2.02 9.06 5.69
CA GLN A 135 -1.08 8.91 6.81
C GLN A 135 0.30 8.52 6.28
N SER A 136 1.38 8.87 6.99
CA SER A 136 2.75 8.59 6.52
C SER A 136 3.01 7.09 6.37
N ARG A 137 2.69 6.32 7.41
CA ARG A 137 2.80 4.86 7.45
C ARG A 137 1.51 4.19 6.98
N PHE A 138 1.59 2.90 6.71
CA PHE A 138 0.46 2.01 6.54
C PHE A 138 0.64 0.86 7.54
N HIS A 139 -0.45 0.17 7.84
CA HIS A 139 -0.39 -1.06 8.64
C HIS A 139 -0.36 -2.25 7.68
N ASP A 140 0.45 -3.25 8.00
CA ASP A 140 0.48 -4.51 7.31
C ASP A 140 0.58 -5.68 8.29
N HIS A 141 0.07 -6.83 7.85
CA HIS A 141 0.12 -8.06 8.62
C HIS A 141 0.34 -9.24 7.67
N ILE A 142 1.28 -10.13 8.02
CA ILE A 142 1.56 -11.33 7.22
C ILE A 142 0.50 -12.38 7.54
N ILE A 143 -0.30 -12.73 6.54
CA ILE A 143 -1.23 -13.86 6.59
C ILE A 143 -0.43 -15.14 6.33
N ARG A 144 -0.42 -16.06 7.30
CA ARG A 144 0.46 -17.23 7.38
C ARG A 144 -0.23 -18.54 7.02
N ASP A 145 -1.54 -18.63 7.24
CA ASP A 145 -2.30 -19.85 7.00
C ASP A 145 -3.69 -19.59 6.36
N ARG A 146 -4.39 -20.69 6.08
CA ARG A 146 -5.68 -20.69 5.39
C ARG A 146 -6.80 -20.12 6.27
N GLU A 147 -6.80 -20.40 7.56
CA GLU A 147 -7.85 -19.94 8.49
C GLU A 147 -7.78 -18.42 8.63
N GLU A 148 -6.58 -17.90 8.88
CA GLU A 148 -6.31 -16.47 8.94
C GLU A 148 -6.63 -15.75 7.62
N TYR A 149 -6.31 -16.38 6.50
CA TYR A 149 -6.68 -15.88 5.17
C TYR A 149 -8.20 -15.74 5.02
N HIS A 150 -8.97 -16.78 5.34
CA HIS A 150 -10.43 -16.74 5.24
C HIS A 150 -11.05 -15.71 6.18
N GLY A 151 -10.57 -15.65 7.44
CA GLY A 151 -11.03 -14.65 8.40
C GLY A 151 -10.76 -13.22 7.94
N THR A 152 -9.54 -12.95 7.45
CA THR A 152 -9.17 -11.63 6.93
C THR A 152 -9.97 -11.26 5.68
N ARG A 153 -10.16 -12.22 4.76
CA ARG A 153 -10.96 -12.02 3.55
C ARG A 153 -12.41 -11.69 3.89
N GLN A 154 -13.01 -12.42 4.84
CA GLN A 154 -14.37 -12.17 5.30
C GLN A 154 -14.50 -10.82 5.99
N TYR A 155 -13.56 -10.47 6.88
CA TYR A 155 -13.49 -9.15 7.50
C TYR A 155 -13.53 -8.02 6.45
N ILE A 156 -12.72 -8.11 5.39
CA ILE A 156 -12.68 -7.11 4.32
C ILE A 156 -14.02 -7.00 3.59
N ILE A 157 -14.66 -8.13 3.28
CA ILE A 157 -15.94 -8.16 2.55
C ILE A 157 -17.06 -7.55 3.40
N ASP A 158 -17.08 -7.83 4.70
CA ASP A 158 -18.14 -7.37 5.60
C ASP A 158 -17.92 -5.93 6.10
N ASN A 159 -16.72 -5.37 5.91
CA ASN A 159 -16.33 -4.09 6.49
C ASN A 159 -17.26 -2.91 6.10
N PRO A 160 -17.76 -2.76 4.86
CA PRO A 160 -18.75 -1.73 4.53
C PRO A 160 -19.99 -1.77 5.44
N GLN A 161 -20.50 -2.97 5.70
CA GLN A 161 -21.68 -3.20 6.54
C GLN A 161 -21.38 -3.00 8.02
N GLN A 162 -20.13 -3.21 8.41
CA GLN A 162 -19.64 -3.04 9.79
C GLN A 162 -19.04 -1.66 10.05
N TRP A 163 -19.14 -0.70 9.13
CA TRP A 163 -18.53 0.62 9.23
C TRP A 163 -18.83 1.33 10.55
N MET A 164 -20.05 1.18 11.06
CA MET A 164 -20.44 1.82 12.32
C MET A 164 -19.73 1.27 13.57
N LYS A 165 -19.07 0.12 13.45
CA LYS A 165 -18.27 -0.54 14.50
C LYS A 165 -16.77 -0.49 14.19
N ASP A 166 -16.40 0.12 13.06
CA ASP A 166 -15.02 0.14 12.58
C ASP A 166 -14.14 1.04 13.47
N PRO A 167 -13.06 0.53 14.07
CA PRO A 167 -12.15 1.32 14.92
C PRO A 167 -11.40 2.42 14.15
N LEU A 168 -11.32 2.33 12.83
CA LEU A 168 -10.70 3.33 11.96
C LEU A 168 -11.66 4.45 11.56
N ARG A 169 -12.95 4.36 11.90
CA ARG A 169 -13.96 5.38 11.56
C ARG A 169 -13.68 6.75 12.19
N GLU A 170 -13.18 6.78 13.42
CA GLU A 170 -13.03 8.03 14.17
C GLU A 170 -11.79 8.83 13.75
N ALA A 171 -11.99 10.06 13.27
CA ALA A 171 -10.92 11.06 13.22
C ALA A 171 -10.35 11.25 14.63
N PHE A 172 -9.02 11.30 14.77
CA PHE A 172 -8.42 11.81 16.01
C PHE A 172 -9.04 13.19 16.26
N LYS A 173 -9.87 13.29 17.30
CA LYS A 173 -10.37 14.58 17.78
C LYS A 173 -9.15 15.30 18.36
N SER A 174 -8.58 16.23 17.60
CA SER A 174 -7.70 17.28 18.13
C SER A 174 -8.53 18.53 18.36
#